data_AF-A0A654ADE2-F1
#
_entry.id   AF-A0A654ADE2-F1
#
_cell.length_a   1.000
_cell.length_b   1.000
_cell.length_c   1.000
_cell.angle_alpha   90.00
_cell.angle_beta   90.00
_cell.angle_gamma   90.00
#
_symmetry.space_group_name_H-M   'P 1'
#
loop_
_entity.id
_entity.type
_entity.pdbx_description
1 polymer ?
#
loop_
_entity_poly.entity_id
_entity_poly.type
_entity_poly.pdbx_seq_one_letter_code
_entity_poly.pdbx_strand_id
1 'polypeptide(L)'
;MNKAEFYAYHIVTRKTMSIGKIIHFDKNQTNTLYHFFFEREQLNSNDEDSIQILKRHYINEELHINNENAKVVLNYIDQTIRAVRETIVEMVRLQEFPEYPSRLSCLYASKSYEDALKWKALFDSYNREVLQIVKLRVIGSSFEGDGNLSLKKWNKLESIGKETLEMNFLSY
;
A
#
# COMPACT_ATOMS: atom_id res chain seq x y z
N MET A 1 10.61 18.91 -20.34
CA MET A 1 10.61 17.47 -20.69
C MET A 1 9.23 17.09 -21.21
N ASN A 2 9.15 16.52 -22.40
CA ASN A 2 7.89 16.02 -22.95
C ASN A 2 7.41 14.85 -22.09
N LYS A 3 6.20 14.96 -21.53
CA LYS A 3 5.57 13.85 -20.81
C LYS A 3 5.27 12.73 -21.80
N ALA A 4 5.62 11.50 -21.46
CA ALA A 4 5.34 10.35 -22.31
C ALA A 4 3.84 10.09 -22.35
N GLU A 5 3.35 9.65 -23.50
CA GLU A 5 1.97 9.20 -23.66
C GLU A 5 1.95 7.67 -23.81
N PHE A 6 1.18 6.99 -22.96
CA PHE A 6 1.08 5.52 -22.98
C PHE A 6 -0.27 5.03 -22.43
N TYR A 7 -0.53 3.73 -22.59
CA TYR A 7 -1.71 3.07 -22.02
C TYR A 7 -1.35 2.18 -20.84
N ALA A 8 -2.25 2.10 -19.86
CA ALA A 8 -2.15 1.22 -18.70
C ALA A 8 -3.53 0.66 -18.32
N TYR A 9 -3.58 -0.35 -17.46
CA TYR A 9 -4.81 -0.99 -17.01
C TYR A 9 -4.94 -0.93 -15.49
N HIS A 10 -6.09 -0.49 -14.99
CA HIS A 10 -6.32 -0.27 -13.57
C HIS A 10 -7.50 -1.12 -13.05
N ILE A 11 -7.30 -1.72 -11.88
CA ILE A 11 -8.33 -2.46 -11.14
C ILE A 11 -9.10 -1.48 -10.26
N VAL A 12 -10.40 -1.37 -10.50
CA VAL A 12 -11.31 -0.52 -9.74
C VAL A 12 -11.99 -1.35 -8.64
N THR A 13 -11.83 -0.95 -7.39
CA THR A 13 -12.38 -1.68 -6.21
C THR A 13 -13.30 -0.84 -5.33
N ARG A 14 -13.34 0.49 -5.50
CA ARG A 14 -14.09 1.40 -4.62
C ARG A 14 -15.37 1.93 -5.25
N LYS A 15 -15.22 2.63 -6.37
CA LYS A 15 -16.33 3.27 -7.09
C LYS A 15 -16.06 3.14 -8.57
N THR A 16 -17.06 2.67 -9.31
CA THR A 16 -16.98 2.50 -10.77
C THR A 16 -16.56 3.80 -11.46
N MET A 17 -15.83 3.65 -12.56
CA MET A 17 -15.36 4.73 -13.40
C MET A 17 -16.17 4.77 -14.70
N SER A 18 -16.31 5.96 -15.26
CA SER A 18 -16.93 6.21 -16.55
C SER A 18 -15.87 6.56 -17.60
N ILE A 19 -16.16 6.26 -18.87
CA ILE A 19 -15.32 6.68 -20.00
C ILE A 19 -15.19 8.20 -19.99
N GLY A 20 -13.98 8.71 -20.27
CA GLY A 20 -13.68 10.14 -20.28
C GLY A 20 -13.41 10.75 -18.91
N LYS A 21 -13.54 10.00 -17.81
CA LYS A 21 -13.15 10.47 -16.48
C LYS A 21 -11.65 10.77 -16.43
N ILE A 22 -11.30 11.97 -16.02
CA ILE A 22 -9.91 12.40 -15.85
C ILE A 22 -9.52 12.25 -14.38
N ILE A 23 -8.34 11.69 -14.14
CA ILE A 23 -7.72 11.60 -12.81
C ILE A 23 -6.43 12.40 -12.87
N HIS A 24 -6.34 13.42 -12.03
CA HIS A 24 -5.13 14.23 -11.90
C HIS A 24 -4.27 13.66 -10.77
N PHE A 25 -2.96 13.67 -10.96
CA PHE A 25 -1.97 13.51 -9.90
C PHE A 25 -1.03 14.69 -10.06
N ASP A 26 -1.27 15.74 -9.27
CA ASP A 26 -0.38 16.89 -9.18
C ASP A 26 0.47 16.79 -7.91
N LYS A 27 1.38 17.75 -7.71
CA LYS A 27 2.36 17.72 -6.62
C LYS A 27 1.75 17.73 -5.21
N ASN A 28 0.46 18.01 -5.06
CA ASN A 28 -0.19 18.17 -3.76
C ASN A 28 -1.27 17.11 -3.48
N GLN A 29 -1.55 16.22 -4.44
CA GLN A 29 -2.56 15.18 -4.26
C GLN A 29 -1.93 13.91 -3.70
N THR A 30 -2.38 13.50 -2.52
CA THR A 30 -2.02 12.22 -1.92
C THR A 30 -3.02 11.15 -2.35
N ASN A 31 -2.55 9.91 -2.43
CA ASN A 31 -3.42 8.79 -2.80
C ASN A 31 -4.02 8.12 -1.56
N THR A 32 -4.91 7.16 -1.83
CA THR A 32 -5.55 6.35 -0.78
C THR A 32 -4.56 5.67 0.17
N LEU A 33 -3.39 5.27 -0.33
CA LEU A 33 -2.39 4.59 0.48
C LEU A 33 -1.80 5.54 1.52
N TYR A 34 -1.55 6.80 1.14
CA TYR A 34 -1.13 7.85 2.07
C TYR A 34 -2.15 8.03 3.20
N HIS A 35 -3.41 8.32 2.86
CA HIS A 35 -4.47 8.54 3.87
C HIS A 35 -4.62 7.35 4.84
N PHE A 36 -4.53 6.12 4.31
CA PHE A 36 -4.69 4.92 5.13
C PHE A 36 -3.54 4.69 6.12
N PHE A 37 -2.30 4.99 5.74
CA PHE A 37 -1.14 4.72 6.61
C PHE A 37 -0.70 5.92 7.45
N PHE A 38 -0.87 7.15 6.95
CA PHE A 38 -0.30 8.36 7.56
C PHE A 38 -1.33 9.22 8.30
N GLU A 39 -2.60 9.22 7.90
CA GLU A 39 -3.62 10.08 8.50
C GLU A 39 -4.60 9.32 9.39
N ARG A 40 -4.79 8.01 9.16
CA ARG A 40 -5.73 7.22 9.94
C ARG A 40 -5.21 7.00 11.37
N GLU A 41 -5.98 7.39 12.36
CA GLU A 41 -5.68 7.09 13.76
C GLU A 41 -6.36 5.79 14.21
N GLN A 42 -5.76 5.13 15.21
CA GLN A 42 -6.32 3.96 15.89
C GLN A 42 -6.43 4.33 17.36
N LEU A 43 -7.66 4.49 17.85
CA LEU A 43 -7.96 4.86 19.23
C LEU A 43 -8.85 3.80 19.86
N ASN A 44 -8.75 3.63 21.19
CA ASN A 44 -9.72 2.84 21.96
C ASN A 44 -10.96 3.70 22.30
N SER A 45 -11.94 3.12 23.00
CA SER A 45 -13.15 3.81 23.45
C SER A 45 -12.92 5.01 24.38
N ASN A 46 -11.71 5.17 24.92
CA ASN A 46 -11.31 6.26 25.80
C ASN A 46 -10.45 7.32 25.07
N ASP A 47 -10.45 7.30 23.73
CA ASP A 47 -9.64 8.16 22.87
C ASP A 47 -8.12 8.04 23.11
N GLU A 48 -7.67 6.85 23.54
CA GLU A 48 -6.25 6.59 23.76
C GLU A 48 -5.58 5.96 22.53
N ASP A 49 -4.43 6.52 22.17
CA ASP A 49 -3.54 5.93 21.17
C ASP A 49 -2.69 4.79 21.74
N SER A 50 -2.01 4.06 20.86
CA SER A 50 -1.18 2.92 21.22
C SER A 50 -0.02 3.29 22.16
N ILE A 51 0.57 4.49 22.03
CA ILE A 51 1.70 4.94 22.84
C ILE A 51 1.23 5.26 24.26
N GLN A 52 0.06 5.88 24.40
CA GLN A 52 -0.60 6.13 25.67
C GLN A 52 -0.95 4.82 26.37
N ILE A 53 -1.55 3.87 25.65
CA ILE A 53 -1.87 2.53 26.16
C ILE A 53 -0.59 1.81 26.63
N LEU A 54 0.45 1.75 25.79
CA LEU A 54 1.72 1.11 26.12
C LEU A 54 2.36 1.71 27.38
N LYS A 55 2.41 3.04 27.47
CA LYS A 55 2.98 3.73 28.65
C LYS A 55 2.18 3.49 29.92
N ARG A 56 0.85 3.48 29.83
CA ARG A 56 -0.03 3.26 30.99
C ARG A 56 0.05 1.82 31.50
N HIS A 57 0.19 0.86 30.59
CA HIS A 57 0.15 -0.57 30.91
C HIS A 57 1.53 -1.19 31.16
N TYR A 58 2.62 -0.43 31.00
CA TYR A 58 3.96 -0.85 31.39
C TYR A 58 4.24 -0.49 32.84
N ILE A 59 4.10 -1.46 33.75
CA ILE A 59 4.21 -1.28 35.20
C ILE A 59 5.11 -2.37 35.76
N ASN A 60 6.05 -2.01 36.63
CA ASN A 60 6.98 -2.95 37.27
C ASN A 60 7.69 -3.89 36.27
N GLU A 61 8.14 -3.33 35.14
CA GLU A 61 8.82 -4.07 34.05
C GLU A 61 7.94 -5.11 33.33
N GLU A 62 6.63 -5.10 33.56
CA GLU A 62 5.67 -5.98 32.89
C GLU A 62 4.70 -5.18 32.00
N LEU A 63 4.27 -5.78 30.90
CA LEU A 63 3.31 -5.20 29.96
C LEU A 63 2.09 -6.11 29.81
N HIS A 64 0.98 -5.71 30.40
CA HIS A 64 -0.28 -6.46 30.35
C HIS A 64 -1.38 -5.66 29.63
N ILE A 65 -1.68 -6.05 28.39
CA ILE A 65 -2.66 -5.39 27.54
C ILE A 65 -3.67 -6.41 27.03
N ASN A 66 -4.96 -6.14 27.22
CA ASN A 66 -6.04 -7.06 26.88
C ASN A 66 -7.11 -6.39 26.00
N ASN A 67 -7.96 -7.21 25.38
CA ASN A 67 -9.18 -6.78 24.69
C ASN A 67 -8.96 -5.70 23.62
N GLU A 68 -9.73 -4.60 23.69
CA GLU A 68 -9.67 -3.48 22.75
C GLU A 68 -8.29 -2.82 22.72
N ASN A 69 -7.67 -2.62 23.88
CA ASN A 69 -6.33 -2.01 23.96
C ASN A 69 -5.29 -2.84 23.20
N ALA A 70 -5.37 -4.18 23.29
CA ALA A 70 -4.46 -5.06 22.55
C ALA A 70 -4.69 -4.93 21.04
N LYS A 71 -5.96 -4.83 20.61
CA LYS A 71 -6.31 -4.62 19.20
C LYS A 71 -5.82 -3.27 18.66
N VAL A 72 -5.95 -2.19 19.43
CA VAL A 72 -5.46 -0.85 19.04
C VAL A 72 -3.94 -0.87 18.88
N VAL A 73 -3.21 -1.47 19.83
CA VAL A 73 -1.75 -1.59 19.77
C VAL A 73 -1.31 -2.42 18.55
N LEU A 74 -1.91 -3.58 18.31
CA LEU A 74 -1.58 -4.42 17.14
C LEU A 74 -1.86 -3.70 15.82
N ASN A 75 -3.03 -3.07 15.69
CA ASN A 75 -3.38 -2.30 14.50
C ASN A 75 -2.41 -1.13 14.27
N TYR A 76 -2.01 -0.45 15.34
CA TYR A 76 -1.03 0.62 15.26
C TYR A 76 0.34 0.12 14.79
N ILE A 77 0.83 -1.00 15.32
CA ILE A 77 2.11 -1.59 14.91
C ILE A 77 2.04 -1.96 13.42
N ASP A 78 0.95 -2.62 13.00
CA ASP A 78 0.71 -3.02 11.61
C ASP A 78 0.67 -1.82 10.65
N GLN A 79 -0.01 -0.75 11.05
CA GLN A 79 -0.09 0.47 10.24
C GLN A 79 1.24 1.21 10.21
N THR A 80 1.88 1.39 11.38
CA THR A 80 3.13 2.15 11.55
C THR A 80 4.28 1.51 10.78
N ILE A 81 4.45 0.19 10.83
CA ILE A 81 5.52 -0.48 10.08
C ILE A 81 5.35 -0.30 8.56
N ARG A 82 4.09 -0.28 8.08
CA ARG A 82 3.77 -0.01 6.67
C ARG A 82 3.99 1.46 6.32
N ALA A 83 3.65 2.41 7.21
CA ALA A 83 3.96 3.83 7.02
C ALA A 83 5.47 4.07 6.94
N VAL A 84 6.25 3.51 7.87
CA VAL A 84 7.73 3.60 7.89
C VAL A 84 8.33 3.07 6.60
N ARG A 85 7.85 1.92 6.09
CA ARG A 85 8.27 1.39 4.78
C ARG A 85 8.09 2.41 3.67
N GLU A 86 6.91 3.02 3.58
CA GLU A 86 6.63 4.00 2.52
C GLU A 86 7.45 5.28 2.70
N THR A 87 7.70 5.73 3.93
CA THR A 87 8.59 6.86 4.23
C THR A 87 10.01 6.60 3.75
N ILE A 88 10.58 5.42 4.05
CA ILE A 88 11.95 5.08 3.63
C ILE A 88 12.03 5.00 2.11
N VAL A 89 11.05 4.36 1.46
CA VAL A 89 11.02 4.25 0.00
C VAL A 89 10.90 5.63 -0.66
N GLU A 90 10.08 6.53 -0.12
CA GLU A 90 9.98 7.90 -0.62
C GLU A 90 11.26 8.70 -0.40
N MET A 91 11.92 8.54 0.75
CA MET A 91 13.21 9.17 1.03
C MET A 91 14.28 8.74 0.01
N VAL A 92 14.40 7.44 -0.25
CA VAL A 92 15.34 6.91 -1.27
C VAL A 92 14.97 7.43 -2.67
N ARG A 93 13.68 7.46 -3.01
CA ARG A 93 13.21 8.03 -4.29
C ARG A 93 13.65 9.49 -4.43
N LEU A 94 13.47 10.31 -3.39
CA LEU A 94 13.86 11.72 -3.43
C LEU A 94 15.37 11.93 -3.58
N GLN A 95 16.19 11.03 -3.02
CA GLN A 95 17.65 11.13 -3.06
C GLN A 95 18.25 10.60 -4.36
N GLU A 96 17.81 9.41 -4.79
CA GLU A 96 18.48 8.64 -5.85
C GLU A 96 17.68 8.55 -7.14
N PHE A 97 16.34 8.69 -7.07
CA PHE A 97 15.44 8.50 -8.22
C PHE A 97 14.31 9.54 -8.31
N PRO A 98 14.61 10.85 -8.23
CA PRO A 98 13.61 11.91 -8.09
C PRO A 98 12.65 12.01 -9.28
N GLU A 99 13.01 11.45 -10.44
CA GLU A 99 12.23 11.41 -11.67
C GLU A 99 11.06 10.41 -11.64
N TYR A 100 11.11 9.39 -10.78
CA TYR A 100 10.04 8.40 -10.69
C TYR A 100 8.83 8.90 -9.89
N PRO A 101 7.61 8.44 -10.22
CA PRO A 101 6.41 8.77 -9.46
C PRO A 101 6.52 8.34 -7.99
N SER A 102 6.07 9.20 -7.07
CA SER A 102 5.96 8.83 -5.66
C SER A 102 4.85 7.79 -5.46
N ARG A 103 5.11 6.75 -4.65
CA ARG A 103 4.09 5.79 -4.22
C ARG A 103 2.98 6.43 -3.36
N LEU A 104 3.25 7.58 -2.77
CA LEU A 104 2.29 8.35 -1.97
C LEU A 104 1.40 9.25 -2.82
N SER A 105 1.75 9.45 -4.10
CA SER A 105 1.06 10.34 -5.05
C SER A 105 1.06 9.74 -6.46
N CYS A 106 0.57 8.50 -6.58
CA CYS A 106 0.41 7.84 -7.86
C CYS A 106 -0.84 6.95 -7.91
N LEU A 107 -1.16 6.50 -9.12
CA LEU A 107 -2.12 5.43 -9.37
C LEU A 107 -1.39 4.12 -9.63
N TYR A 108 -1.80 3.06 -8.94
CA TYR A 108 -1.33 1.71 -9.21
C TYR A 108 -2.06 1.14 -10.42
N ALA A 109 -1.29 0.70 -11.41
CA ALA A 109 -1.79 0.13 -12.66
C ALA A 109 -0.88 -1.00 -13.12
N SER A 110 -1.39 -1.76 -14.09
CA SER A 110 -0.69 -2.82 -14.79
C SER A 110 -0.37 -2.38 -16.21
N LYS A 111 0.73 -2.90 -16.74
CA LYS A 111 1.25 -2.55 -18.07
C LYS A 111 0.39 -3.14 -19.19
N SER A 112 -0.11 -4.36 -18.98
CA SER A 112 -0.95 -5.08 -19.94
C SER A 112 -2.28 -5.49 -19.32
N TYR A 113 -3.25 -5.80 -20.17
CA TYR A 113 -4.53 -6.34 -19.71
C TYR A 113 -4.37 -7.73 -19.10
N GLU A 114 -3.45 -8.55 -19.61
CA GLU A 114 -3.15 -9.87 -19.07
C GLU A 114 -2.64 -9.77 -17.62
N ASP A 115 -1.75 -8.82 -17.35
CA ASP A 115 -1.29 -8.56 -15.98
C ASP A 115 -2.43 -8.09 -15.08
N ALA A 116 -3.34 -7.26 -15.61
CA ALA A 116 -4.55 -6.86 -14.88
C ALA A 116 -5.40 -8.07 -14.48
N LEU A 117 -5.51 -9.09 -15.32
CA LEU A 117 -6.23 -10.33 -15.01
C LEU A 117 -5.53 -11.15 -13.93
N LYS A 118 -4.19 -11.25 -13.96
CA LYS A 118 -3.40 -11.89 -12.88
C LYS A 118 -3.61 -11.17 -11.55
N TRP A 119 -3.58 -9.84 -11.56
CA TRP A 119 -3.90 -9.04 -10.39
C TRP A 119 -5.33 -9.22 -9.93
N LYS A 120 -6.31 -9.32 -10.84
CA LYS A 120 -7.70 -9.59 -10.47
C LYS A 120 -7.83 -10.94 -9.75
N ALA A 121 -7.21 -12.00 -10.28
CA ALA A 121 -7.24 -13.32 -9.65
C ALA A 121 -6.63 -13.29 -8.24
N LEU A 122 -5.56 -12.52 -8.04
CA LEU A 122 -5.00 -12.30 -6.70
C LEU A 122 -5.97 -11.53 -5.78
N PHE A 123 -6.68 -10.52 -6.28
CA PHE A 123 -7.68 -9.82 -5.47
C PHE A 123 -8.83 -10.75 -5.06
N ASP A 124 -9.30 -11.58 -5.99
CA ASP A 124 -10.36 -12.56 -5.75
C ASP A 124 -9.93 -13.57 -4.66
N SER A 125 -8.67 -14.04 -4.66
CA SER A 125 -8.16 -15.00 -3.67
C SER A 125 -8.06 -14.43 -2.24
N TYR A 126 -7.99 -13.10 -2.10
CA TYR A 126 -8.07 -12.40 -0.81
C TYR A 126 -9.48 -11.88 -0.49
N ASN A 127 -10.51 -12.34 -1.20
CA ASN A 127 -11.90 -11.89 -1.05
C ASN A 127 -12.07 -10.37 -1.20
N ARG A 128 -11.29 -9.73 -2.08
CA ARG A 128 -11.38 -8.31 -2.37
C ARG A 128 -12.16 -8.08 -3.66
N GLU A 129 -13.34 -7.49 -3.54
CA GLU A 129 -14.22 -7.23 -4.69
C GLU A 129 -13.55 -6.33 -5.74
N VAL A 130 -13.61 -6.78 -7.00
CA VAL A 130 -13.19 -6.00 -8.18
C VAL A 130 -14.43 -5.62 -8.97
N LEU A 131 -14.69 -4.31 -9.05
CA LEU A 131 -15.84 -3.76 -9.75
C LEU A 131 -15.62 -3.71 -11.27
N GLN A 132 -14.42 -3.27 -11.69
CA GLN A 132 -14.08 -3.08 -13.10
C GLN A 132 -12.56 -3.22 -13.32
N ILE A 133 -12.18 -3.56 -14.56
CA ILE A 133 -10.84 -3.31 -15.09
C ILE A 133 -10.99 -2.25 -16.18
N VAL A 134 -10.24 -1.16 -16.09
CA VAL A 134 -10.35 -0.02 -17.01
C VAL A 134 -9.03 0.24 -17.72
N LYS A 135 -9.10 0.64 -19.00
CA LYS A 135 -7.95 1.11 -19.77
C LYS A 135 -7.78 2.61 -19.58
N LEU A 136 -6.57 3.03 -19.26
CA LEU A 136 -6.19 4.42 -19.01
C LEU A 136 -5.27 4.91 -20.12
N ARG A 137 -5.52 6.12 -20.62
CA ARG A 137 -4.56 6.90 -21.40
C ARG A 137 -3.81 7.82 -20.44
N VAL A 138 -2.50 7.69 -20.36
CA VAL A 138 -1.64 8.40 -19.41
C VAL A 138 -0.75 9.38 -20.16
N ILE A 139 -0.68 10.61 -19.68
CA ILE A 139 0.27 11.64 -20.14
C ILE A 139 1.15 11.99 -18.93
N GLY A 140 2.30 11.34 -18.81
CA GLY A 140 3.13 11.43 -17.62
C GLY A 140 4.31 10.47 -17.62
N SER A 141 4.65 9.96 -16.44
CA SER A 141 5.69 8.96 -16.22
C SER A 141 5.13 7.73 -15.51
N SER A 142 5.89 6.64 -15.54
CA SER A 142 5.59 5.39 -14.85
C SER A 142 6.87 4.81 -14.26
N PHE A 143 6.71 3.94 -13.26
CA PHE A 143 7.76 3.08 -12.75
C PHE A 143 7.21 1.66 -12.66
N GLU A 144 7.92 0.70 -13.27
CA GLU A 144 7.57 -0.72 -13.22
C GLU A 144 8.28 -1.33 -12.01
N GLY A 145 7.55 -1.45 -10.89
CA GLY A 145 8.12 -1.92 -9.63
C GLY A 145 7.85 -3.40 -9.36
N ASP A 146 8.86 -4.12 -8.88
CA ASP A 146 8.68 -5.45 -8.29
C ASP A 146 8.36 -5.32 -6.78
N GLY A 147 7.13 -5.68 -6.41
CA GLY A 147 6.68 -5.67 -5.03
C GLY A 147 7.44 -6.63 -4.10
N ASN A 148 8.18 -7.60 -4.63
CA ASN A 148 9.00 -8.52 -3.85
C ASN A 148 10.35 -7.94 -3.44
N LEU A 149 10.82 -6.90 -4.13
CA LEU A 149 12.02 -6.14 -3.76
C LEU A 149 11.72 -5.05 -2.71
N SER A 150 10.45 -4.83 -2.38
CA SER A 150 10.07 -4.02 -1.23
C SER A 150 10.61 -4.64 0.07
N LEU A 151 10.78 -3.83 1.13
CA LEU A 151 11.47 -4.13 2.41
C LEU A 151 10.92 -5.33 3.25
N LYS A 152 10.19 -6.29 2.63
CA LYS A 152 9.73 -7.57 3.20
C LYS A 152 10.81 -8.34 3.97
N LYS A 153 12.11 -8.11 3.71
CA LYS A 153 13.20 -8.86 4.38
C LYS A 153 13.42 -8.53 5.86
N TRP A 154 12.83 -7.47 6.43
CA TRP A 154 13.00 -7.16 7.85
C TRP A 154 11.99 -7.84 8.80
N ASN A 155 10.89 -8.40 8.29
CA ASN A 155 9.82 -9.00 9.11
C ASN A 155 9.85 -10.53 9.19
N LYS A 156 10.97 -11.19 8.90
CA LYS A 156 11.08 -12.66 8.99
C LYS A 156 11.27 -13.16 10.43
N LEU A 157 10.55 -12.59 11.40
CA LEU A 157 10.56 -13.07 12.78
C LEU A 157 9.20 -13.46 13.38
N GLU A 158 8.03 -13.13 12.83
CA GLU A 158 6.78 -13.68 13.39
C GLU A 158 5.69 -13.96 12.34
N SER A 159 5.67 -15.22 11.89
CA SER A 159 4.50 -16.12 11.94
C SER A 159 4.63 -17.18 10.84
N ILE A 160 4.96 -18.38 11.29
CA ILE A 160 4.78 -19.62 10.54
C ILE A 160 3.28 -19.77 10.33
N GLY A 161 2.85 -19.63 9.08
CA GLY A 161 1.45 -19.69 8.68
C GLY A 161 1.30 -19.91 7.18
N LYS A 162 1.84 -21.04 6.72
CA LYS A 162 1.56 -21.77 5.46
C LYS A 162 1.65 -21.03 4.11
N GLU A 163 2.35 -21.73 3.21
CA GLU A 163 2.21 -21.69 1.75
C GLU A 163 2.91 -20.54 1.00
N THR A 164 4.19 -20.81 0.72
CA THR A 164 4.81 -20.78 -0.62
C THR A 164 4.04 -20.03 -1.71
N LEU A 165 4.55 -18.86 -2.10
CA LEU A 165 4.41 -18.35 -3.46
C LEU A 165 5.80 -17.97 -3.95
N GLU A 166 6.50 -18.96 -4.52
CA GLU A 166 7.57 -18.70 -5.47
C GLU A 166 6.96 -18.04 -6.71
N MET A 167 7.18 -16.74 -6.89
CA MET A 167 7.03 -16.10 -8.20
C MET A 167 8.29 -16.38 -9.02
N ASN A 168 8.35 -17.55 -9.63
CA ASN A 168 9.29 -17.79 -10.73
C ASN A 168 8.73 -17.11 -11.98
N PHE A 169 9.43 -16.10 -12.48
CA PHE A 169 9.34 -15.73 -13.88
C PHE A 169 9.94 -16.87 -14.69
N LEU A 170 9.13 -17.55 -15.49
CA LEU A 170 9.63 -18.33 -16.61
C LEU A 170 9.01 -17.77 -17.89
N SER A 171 9.89 -17.24 -18.73
CA SER A 171 9.65 -17.07 -20.15
C SER A 171 9.68 -18.45 -20.83
N TYR A 172 8.65 -18.68 -21.65
CA TYR A 172 8.27 -19.89 -22.41
C TYR A 172 7.53 -20.97 -21.63
#